data_AF-A0A960X0L3-F1
#
_entry.id   AF-A0A960X0L3-F1
#
_cell.length_a   1.000
_cell.length_b   1.000
_cell.length_c   1.000
_cell.angle_alpha   90.00
_cell.angle_beta   90.00
_cell.angle_gamma   90.00
#
_symmetry.space_group_name_H-M   'P 1'
#
loop_
_entity.id
_entity.type
_entity.pdbx_description
1 polymer ?
#
loop_
_entity_poly.entity_id
_entity_poly.type
_entity_poly.pdbx_seq_one_letter_code
_entity_poly.pdbx_strand_id
1 'polypeptide(L)'
;MSFSPIVPKTTLLAIAFWCALTVLAPAQWLVYELRFTPDEDSVNFQSYTGAYVITPLHGGISSMVLLTEAEGLLYAPAPDSARFFMAANRQVRKSVISSLAANGTSHAVYTASGYINKTIEMRGK
;
A
#
# COMPACT_ATOMS: atom_id res chain seq x y z
N MET A 1 -8.67 -54.60 -22.68
CA MET A 1 -7.82 -53.67 -23.47
C MET A 1 -7.77 -52.35 -22.73
N SER A 2 -6.62 -51.98 -22.18
CA SER A 2 -6.43 -50.74 -21.41
C SER A 2 -5.82 -49.69 -22.32
N PHE A 3 -6.59 -48.65 -22.69
CA PHE A 3 -6.08 -47.52 -23.45
C PHE A 3 -5.41 -46.54 -22.49
N SER A 4 -4.10 -46.38 -22.61
CA SER A 4 -3.37 -45.31 -21.93
C SER A 4 -3.36 -44.07 -22.84
N PRO A 5 -3.97 -42.94 -22.46
CA PRO A 5 -3.94 -41.75 -23.30
C PRO A 5 -2.53 -41.13 -23.25
N ILE A 6 -1.84 -41.16 -24.39
CA ILE A 6 -0.58 -40.43 -24.59
C ILE A 6 -0.95 -38.96 -24.76
N VAL A 7 -0.90 -38.19 -23.67
CA VAL A 7 -1.14 -36.74 -23.72
C VAL A 7 0.04 -36.08 -24.45
N PRO A 8 -0.18 -35.37 -25.57
CA PRO A 8 0.88 -34.70 -26.30
C PRO A 8 1.58 -33.65 -25.43
N LYS A 9 2.91 -33.57 -25.51
CA LYS A 9 3.72 -32.57 -24.76
C LYS A 9 3.28 -31.12 -25.04
N THR A 10 2.73 -30.86 -26.23
CA THR A 10 2.19 -29.55 -26.63
C THR A 10 0.92 -29.19 -25.85
N THR A 11 0.10 -30.18 -25.49
CA THR A 11 -1.14 -29.98 -24.72
C THR A 11 -0.82 -29.63 -23.27
N LEU A 12 0.20 -30.25 -22.68
CA LEU A 12 0.68 -29.89 -21.33
C LEU A 12 1.26 -28.48 -21.29
N LEU A 13 1.99 -28.05 -22.34
CA LEU A 13 2.53 -26.70 -22.44
C LEU A 13 1.42 -25.65 -22.58
N ALA A 14 0.39 -25.94 -23.37
CA ALA A 14 -0.78 -25.07 -23.49
C ALA A 14 -1.53 -24.93 -22.16
N ILE A 15 -1.75 -26.03 -21.43
CA ILE A 15 -2.38 -25.98 -20.10
C ILE A 15 -1.52 -25.18 -19.11
N ALA A 16 -0.20 -25.39 -19.10
CA ALA A 16 0.71 -24.62 -18.25
C ALA A 16 0.69 -23.12 -18.57
N PHE A 17 0.61 -22.76 -19.86
CA PHE A 17 0.51 -21.37 -20.31
C PHE A 17 -0.82 -20.74 -19.90
N TRP A 18 -1.94 -21.45 -20.06
CA TRP A 18 -3.25 -21.00 -19.61
C TRP A 18 -3.35 -20.85 -18.08
N CYS A 19 -2.75 -21.78 -17.32
CA CYS A 19 -2.64 -21.64 -15.87
C CYS A 19 -1.81 -20.41 -15.49
N ALA A 20 -0.66 -20.17 -16.13
CA ALA A 20 0.18 -18.99 -15.87
C ALA A 20 -0.55 -17.66 -16.15
N LEU A 21 -1.41 -17.62 -17.18
CA LEU A 21 -2.23 -16.45 -17.51
C LEU A 21 -3.33 -16.15 -16.48
N THR A 22 -3.79 -17.14 -15.71
CA THR A 22 -4.81 -16.93 -14.67
C THR A 22 -4.27 -16.41 -13.33
N VAL A 23 -2.94 -16.42 -13.14
CA VAL A 23 -2.29 -16.00 -11.89
C VAL A 23 -1.97 -14.50 -11.85
N LEU A 24 -2.14 -13.78 -12.97
CA LEU A 24 -2.09 -12.31 -12.94
C LEU A 24 -3.38 -11.75 -12.32
N ALA A 25 -3.46 -11.85 -10.98
CA ALA A 25 -4.39 -11.03 -10.21
C ALA A 25 -4.03 -9.56 -10.45
N PRO A 26 -4.98 -8.70 -10.85
CA PRO A 26 -4.71 -7.28 -10.96
C PRO A 26 -4.40 -6.75 -9.56
N ALA A 27 -3.14 -6.40 -9.31
CA ALA A 27 -2.74 -5.72 -8.08
C ALA A 27 -3.36 -4.31 -8.12
N GLN A 28 -4.44 -4.12 -7.36
CA GLN A 28 -5.11 -2.83 -7.21
C GLN A 28 -4.50 -2.08 -6.04
N TRP A 29 -4.15 -0.82 -6.27
CA TRP A 29 -3.49 0.05 -5.30
C TRP A 29 -4.36 1.28 -5.02
N LEU A 30 -4.32 1.73 -3.78
CA LEU A 30 -4.87 2.99 -3.33
C LEU A 30 -3.72 3.95 -3.04
N VAL A 31 -3.91 5.20 -3.44
CA VAL A 31 -2.97 6.29 -3.13
C VAL A 31 -3.69 7.29 -2.24
N TYR A 32 -3.11 7.55 -1.07
CA TYR A 32 -3.60 8.53 -0.11
C TYR A 32 -2.63 9.70 -0.02
N GLU A 33 -3.14 10.92 -0.10
CA GLU A 33 -2.37 12.12 0.20
C GLU A 33 -2.46 12.44 1.69
N LEU A 34 -1.30 12.66 2.31
CA LEU A 34 -1.16 13.15 3.68
C LEU A 34 -0.59 14.57 3.63
N ARG A 35 -1.30 15.51 4.23
CA ARG A 35 -0.84 16.90 4.39
C ARG A 35 -0.47 17.11 5.85
N PHE A 36 0.76 17.55 6.10
CA PHE A 36 1.21 17.79 7.47
C PHE A 36 0.99 19.27 7.79
N THR A 37 0.17 19.54 8.80
CA THR A 37 -0.05 20.89 9.31
C THR A 37 0.91 21.11 10.48
N PRO A 38 1.94 21.96 10.34
CA PRO A 38 2.85 22.27 11.43
C PRO A 38 2.08 22.93 12.57
N ASP A 39 2.47 22.60 13.80
CA ASP A 39 2.04 23.32 14.99
C ASP A 39 2.99 24.49 15.22
N GLU A 40 2.46 25.71 15.32
CA GLU A 40 3.27 26.94 15.36
C GLU A 40 4.15 27.02 16.62
N ASP A 41 3.75 26.34 17.70
CA ASP A 41 4.47 26.29 18.98
C ASP A 41 5.45 25.09 19.08
N SER A 42 5.56 24.28 18.04
CA SER A 42 6.39 23.09 18.04
C SER A 42 7.85 23.41 17.70
N VAL A 43 8.75 23.12 18.64
CA VAL A 43 10.20 23.09 18.41
C VAL A 43 10.67 21.86 17.62
N ASN A 44 9.76 20.97 17.20
CA ASN A 44 10.14 19.82 16.37
C ASN A 44 10.53 20.26 14.97
N PHE A 45 11.73 19.90 14.57
CA PHE A 45 12.20 20.04 13.20
C PHE A 45 11.33 19.20 12.26
N GLN A 46 10.59 19.86 11.38
CA GLN A 46 9.73 19.20 10.42
C GLN A 46 10.39 19.20 9.04
N SER A 47 11.02 18.08 8.70
CA SER A 47 11.74 17.93 7.41
C SER A 47 10.81 17.77 6.21
N TYR A 48 9.53 17.47 6.42
CA TYR A 48 8.58 17.09 5.37
C TYR A 48 7.26 17.86 5.48
N THR A 49 6.72 18.28 4.36
CA THR A 49 5.46 19.04 4.25
C THR A 49 4.24 18.13 4.03
N GLY A 50 4.48 16.89 3.59
CA GLY A 50 3.43 15.89 3.40
C GLY A 50 3.98 14.56 2.93
N ALA A 51 3.08 13.67 2.52
CA ALA A 51 3.44 12.37 1.96
C ALA A 51 2.35 11.80 1.07
N TYR A 52 2.73 10.90 0.15
CA TYR A 52 1.81 9.97 -0.50
C TYR A 52 1.99 8.57 0.08
N VAL A 53 0.90 7.91 0.43
CA VAL A 53 0.90 6.53 0.90
C VAL A 53 0.26 5.63 -0.15
N ILE A 54 1.01 4.62 -0.56
CA ILE A 54 0.63 3.67 -1.59
C ILE A 54 0.38 2.33 -0.91
N THR A 55 -0.87 1.88 -0.98
CA THR A 55 -1.37 0.78 -0.19
C THR A 55 -2.08 -0.24 -1.09
N PRO A 56 -1.89 -1.55 -0.89
CA PRO A 56 -2.72 -2.56 -1.53
C PRO A 56 -4.19 -2.37 -1.15
N LEU A 57 -5.11 -2.53 -2.08
CA LEU A 57 -6.55 -2.34 -1.81
C LEU A 57 -7.08 -3.23 -0.66
N HIS A 58 -6.49 -4.39 -0.44
CA HIS A 58 -6.81 -5.30 0.67
C HIS A 58 -6.13 -4.93 2.01
N GLY A 59 -5.38 -3.81 2.05
CA GLY A 59 -4.53 -3.41 3.16
C GLY A 59 -3.22 -4.19 3.23
N GLY A 60 -2.41 -3.89 4.25
CA GLY A 60 -1.13 -4.55 4.48
C GLY A 60 0.08 -3.62 4.36
N ILE A 61 1.21 -4.19 3.92
CA ILE A 61 2.46 -3.46 3.73
C ILE A 61 2.24 -2.37 2.69
N SER A 62 2.67 -1.16 3.03
CA SER A 62 2.47 0.03 2.23
C SER A 62 3.78 0.80 2.11
N SER A 63 3.93 1.51 1.01
CA SER A 63 5.08 2.38 0.77
C SER A 63 4.67 3.82 0.95
N MET A 64 5.60 4.66 1.39
CA MET A 64 5.37 6.09 1.54
C MET A 64 6.38 6.87 0.70
N VAL A 65 5.93 7.97 0.12
CA VAL A 65 6.77 8.95 -0.57
C VAL A 65 6.62 10.26 0.17
N LEU A 66 7.66 10.68 0.88
CA LEU A 66 7.66 11.93 1.63
C LEU A 66 7.93 13.11 0.70
N LEU A 67 7.25 14.23 0.97
CA LEU A 67 7.37 15.49 0.27
C LEU A 67 8.16 16.46 1.15
N THR A 68 9.18 17.10 0.57
CA THR A 68 9.85 18.23 1.21
C THR A 68 9.99 19.37 0.20
N GLU A 69 10.01 20.60 0.71
CA GLU A 69 10.18 21.83 -0.06
C GLU A 69 11.61 22.39 0.03
N ALA A 70 12.47 21.78 0.85
CA ALA A 70 13.86 22.21 0.98
C ALA A 70 14.59 22.05 -0.37
N GLU A 71 14.98 23.17 -0.98
CA GLU A 71 15.69 23.23 -2.27
C GLU A 71 14.91 22.72 -3.50
N GLY A 72 13.59 22.57 -3.41
CA GLY A 72 12.70 22.11 -4.49
C GLY A 72 11.79 20.96 -4.04
N LEU A 73 10.97 20.43 -4.97
CA LEU A 73 10.14 19.24 -4.74
C LEU A 73 11.03 17.99 -4.71
N LEU A 74 11.50 17.63 -3.53
CA LEU A 74 12.22 16.37 -3.30
C LEU A 74 11.23 15.29 -2.83
N TYR A 75 11.32 14.14 -3.49
CA TYR A 75 10.58 12.94 -3.14
C TYR A 75 11.52 11.97 -2.46
N ALA A 76 11.27 11.67 -1.18
CA ALA A 76 12.03 10.65 -0.46
C ALA A 76 11.22 9.35 -0.41
N PRO A 77 11.56 8.33 -1.24
CA PRO A 77 10.87 7.05 -1.20
C PRO A 77 11.27 6.27 0.05
N ALA A 78 10.26 5.78 0.76
CA ALA A 78 10.39 4.93 1.93
C ALA A 78 9.61 3.63 1.67
N PRO A 79 10.22 2.65 0.99
CA PRO A 79 9.56 1.37 0.68
C PRO A 79 9.28 0.60 1.96
N ASP A 80 8.13 -0.07 2.02
CA ASP A 80 7.69 -0.92 3.15
C ASP A 80 7.72 -0.23 4.53
N SER A 81 7.77 1.10 4.54
CA SER A 81 7.87 1.94 5.73
C SER A 81 6.52 2.26 6.36
N ALA A 82 5.43 1.82 5.74
CA ALA A 82 4.08 2.10 6.19
C ALA A 82 3.23 0.83 6.28
N ARG A 83 2.20 0.91 7.12
CA ARG A 83 1.13 -0.08 7.18
C ARG A 83 -0.21 0.62 7.14
N PHE A 84 -1.08 0.11 6.27
CA PHE A 84 -2.48 0.47 6.25
C PHE A 84 -3.32 -0.69 6.78
N PHE A 85 -4.21 -0.38 7.72
CA PHE A 85 -5.16 -1.34 8.26
C PHE A 85 -6.46 -0.63 8.70
N MET A 86 -7.51 -1.42 8.86
CA MET A 86 -8.78 -0.93 9.39
C MET A 86 -8.88 -1.25 10.88
N ALA A 87 -9.09 -0.24 11.70
CA ALA A 87 -9.45 -0.39 13.11
C ALA A 87 -10.97 -0.31 13.24
N ALA A 88 -11.58 -1.27 13.93
CA ALA A 88 -13.03 -1.33 14.07
C ALA A 88 -13.44 -1.72 15.49
N ASN A 89 -14.51 -1.11 16.00
CA ASN A 89 -15.26 -1.58 17.16
C ASN A 89 -16.73 -1.81 16.77
N ARG A 90 -17.62 -2.08 17.74
CA ARG A 90 -19.05 -2.36 17.49
C ARG A 90 -19.80 -1.20 16.81
N GLN A 91 -19.30 0.03 16.90
CA GLN A 91 -20.01 1.25 16.47
C GLN A 91 -19.27 2.01 15.36
N VAL A 92 -17.95 1.89 15.29
CA VAL A 92 -17.09 2.75 14.46
C VAL A 92 -16.05 1.91 13.74
N ARG A 93 -15.84 2.23 12.47
CA ARG A 93 -14.71 1.76 11.66
C ARG A 93 -13.86 2.96 11.23
N LYS A 94 -12.55 2.84 11.35
CA LYS A 94 -11.58 3.85 10.91
C LYS A 94 -10.49 3.20 10.05
N SER A 95 -10.06 3.91 9.03
CA SER A 95 -8.79 3.60 8.37
C SER A 95 -7.65 4.14 9.22
N VAL A 96 -6.56 3.39 9.31
CA VAL A 96 -5.35 3.77 10.03
C VAL A 96 -4.16 3.57 9.11
N ILE A 97 -3.34 4.61 9.01
CA ILE A 97 -2.03 4.60 8.37
C ILE A 97 -1.01 4.83 9.47
N SER A 98 -0.06 3.91 9.59
CA SER A 98 1.11 4.06 10.46
C SER A 98 2.35 4.02 9.58
N SER A 99 3.28 4.94 9.77
CA SER A 99 4.53 4.96 9.04
C SER A 99 5.70 5.37 9.91
N LEU A 100 6.88 4.84 9.57
CA LEU A 100 8.16 5.20 10.15
C LEU A 100 9.05 5.78 9.05
N ALA A 101 9.41 7.06 9.17
CA ALA A 101 10.48 7.64 8.39
C ALA A 101 11.76 7.62 9.23
N ALA A 102 12.80 6.94 8.77
CA ALA A 102 14.11 6.91 9.41
C ALA A 102 15.17 7.39 8.43
N ASN A 103 15.98 8.37 8.83
CA ASN A 103 17.14 8.83 8.08
C ASN A 103 18.34 8.97 9.03
N GLY A 104 19.23 7.97 9.02
CA GLY A 104 20.43 7.92 9.84
C GLY A 104 20.12 8.02 11.34
N THR A 105 20.26 9.22 11.90
CA THR A 105 20.06 9.53 13.32
C THR A 105 18.67 10.08 13.66
N SER A 106 17.83 10.38 12.67
CA SER A 106 16.49 10.95 12.88
C SER A 106 15.39 9.96 12.52
N HIS A 107 14.49 9.70 13.46
CA HIS A 107 13.31 8.86 13.29
C HIS A 107 12.05 9.68 13.53
N ALA A 108 11.07 9.57 12.63
CA ALA A 108 9.75 10.14 12.79
C ALA A 108 8.70 9.04 12.60
N VAL A 109 7.77 8.96 13.56
CA VAL A 109 6.63 8.05 13.48
C VAL A 109 5.39 8.87 13.15
N TYR A 110 4.76 8.57 12.02
CA TYR A 110 3.54 9.21 11.57
C TYR A 110 2.37 8.25 11.76
N THR A 111 1.30 8.72 12.40
CA THR A 111 0.05 7.97 12.47
C THR A 111 -1.08 8.88 12.04
N ALA A 112 -1.84 8.45 11.04
CA ALA A 112 -3.06 9.10 10.59
C ALA A 112 -4.23 8.14 10.74
N SER A 113 -5.38 8.64 11.19
CA SER A 113 -6.61 7.85 11.20
C SER A 113 -7.80 8.69 10.76
N GLY A 114 -8.75 8.06 10.08
CA GLY A 114 -9.90 8.75 9.51
C GLY A 114 -11.13 7.88 9.45
N TYR A 115 -12.30 8.52 9.37
CA TYR A 115 -13.55 7.82 9.09
C TYR A 115 -13.56 7.33 7.64
N ILE A 116 -14.17 6.15 7.45
CA ILE A 116 -14.32 5.56 6.12
C ILE A 116 -15.57 6.17 5.48
N ASN A 117 -15.35 7.06 4.51
CA ASN A 117 -16.45 7.77 3.83
C ASN A 117 -16.99 7.02 2.61
N LYS A 118 -16.24 6.04 2.10
CA LYS A 118 -16.66 5.20 0.98
C LYS A 118 -16.24 3.76 1.20
N THR A 119 -17.12 2.85 0.80
CA THR A 119 -16.81 1.43 0.70
C THR A 119 -16.73 1.08 -0.77
N ILE A 120 -15.66 0.41 -1.17
CA ILE A 120 -15.52 -0.15 -2.52
C ILE A 120 -15.91 -1.61 -2.39
N GLU A 121 -17.01 -2.00 -3.02
CA GLU A 121 -17.44 -3.38 -3.05
C GLU A 121 -16.63 -4.11 -4.12
N MET A 122 -15.83 -5.09 -3.70
CA MET A 122 -15.02 -5.90 -4.61
C MET A 122 -15.74 -7.19 -4.90
N ARG A 123 -16.03 -7.48 -6.17
CA ARG A 123 -16.33 -8.84 -6.60
C ARG A 123 -15.03 -9.63 -6.62
N GLY A 124 -14.90 -10.57 -5.70
CA GLY A 124 -13.89 -11.63 -5.81
C GLY A 124 -14.09 -12.38 -7.12
N LYS A 125 -13.01 -12.62 -7.85
CA LYS A 125 -12.99 -13.61 -8.93
C LYS A 125 -12.97 -15.00 -8.33
#